data_AF-A0A0A1UBF3-F1
#
_entry.id   AF-A0A0A1UBF3-F1
#
_cell.length_a   1.000
_cell.length_b   1.000
_cell.length_c   1.000
_cell.angle_alpha   90.00
_cell.angle_beta   90.00
_cell.angle_gamma   90.00
#
_symmetry.space_group_name_H-M   'P 1'
#
loop_
_entity.id
_entity.type
_entity.pdbx_description
1 polymer ?
#
loop_
_entity_poly.entity_id
_entity_poly.type
_entity_poly.pdbx_seq_one_letter_code
_entity_poly.pdbx_strand_id
1 'polypeptide(L)'
;MGIYLDDNLSKQRIYQNIVSNFVGYGLVQGSGRSNIIYKNKFYNRDSGYSGDSRGPRRYHTTPNMFYNLLDTMVNNGVDRYTSPWKDQFPEWALLPKTSEELMKEENIHWLLMKNTEIYRNNFIY
;
A
#
# COMPACT_ATOMS: atom_id res chain seq x y z
N MET A 1 -3.85 11.19 -12.54
CA MET A 1 -3.76 10.88 -11.10
C MET A 1 -2.63 11.72 -10.50
N GLY A 2 -2.81 12.24 -9.30
CA GLY A 2 -1.79 13.03 -8.59
C GLY A 2 -0.76 12.15 -7.87
N ILE A 3 -1.21 11.42 -6.86
CA ILE A 3 -0.39 10.48 -6.07
C ILE A 3 -1.01 9.09 -6.15
N TYR A 4 -0.19 8.08 -6.43
CA TYR A 4 -0.58 6.67 -6.41
C TYR A 4 0.25 5.91 -5.37
N LEU A 5 -0.43 5.27 -4.43
CA LEU A 5 0.13 4.25 -3.57
C LEU A 5 -0.19 2.89 -4.17
N ASP A 6 0.85 2.23 -4.67
CA ASP A 6 0.77 0.86 -5.16
C ASP A 6 0.28 -0.08 -4.06
N ASP A 7 -0.34 -1.16 -4.46
CA ASP A 7 -1.15 -1.96 -3.57
C ASP A 7 -0.34 -2.74 -2.52
N ASN A 8 0.96 -2.91 -2.72
CA ASN A 8 1.83 -3.48 -1.69
C ASN A 8 2.60 -2.40 -0.91
N LEU A 9 2.48 -1.14 -1.32
CA LEU A 9 3.25 -0.03 -0.77
C LEU A 9 2.73 0.35 0.62
N SER A 10 3.54 0.06 1.63
CA SER A 10 3.19 0.20 3.04
C SER A 10 4.18 1.11 3.78
N LYS A 11 3.77 1.64 4.92
CA LYS A 11 4.58 2.49 5.81
C LYS A 11 5.10 3.79 5.17
N GLN A 12 4.37 4.32 4.19
CA GLN A 12 4.71 5.58 3.54
C GLN A 12 4.18 6.78 4.32
N ARG A 13 4.91 7.90 4.27
CA ARG A 13 4.46 9.19 4.78
C ARG A 13 4.35 10.20 3.64
N ILE A 14 3.13 10.63 3.33
CA ILE A 14 2.84 11.67 2.34
C ILE A 14 2.36 12.91 3.07
N TYR A 15 3.22 13.93 3.13
CA TYR A 15 3.02 15.10 3.97
C TYR A 15 3.32 16.41 3.25
N GLN A 16 2.45 17.41 3.42
CA GLN A 16 2.65 18.79 2.96
C GLN A 16 2.91 18.95 1.45
N ASN A 17 2.40 18.03 0.64
CA ASN A 17 2.47 18.15 -0.81
C ASN A 17 1.41 19.12 -1.36
N ILE A 18 1.73 19.76 -2.47
CA ILE A 18 0.80 20.52 -3.30
C ILE A 18 0.75 19.83 -4.67
N VAL A 19 -0.43 19.36 -5.07
CA VAL A 19 -0.63 18.60 -6.31
C VAL A 19 -1.78 19.20 -7.10
N SER A 20 -1.60 19.42 -8.40
CA SER A 20 -2.49 20.34 -9.12
C SER A 20 -2.50 20.30 -10.63
N ASN A 21 -3.57 20.85 -11.21
CA ASN A 21 -3.75 21.06 -12.65
C ASN A 21 -3.63 19.76 -13.43
N PHE A 22 -4.43 18.77 -13.06
CA PHE A 22 -4.47 17.47 -13.72
C PHE A 22 -5.90 16.92 -13.76
N VAL A 23 -6.16 16.06 -14.75
CA VAL A 23 -7.43 15.32 -14.87
C VAL A 23 -7.32 14.00 -14.09
N GLY A 24 -8.37 13.63 -13.35
CA GLY A 24 -8.48 12.40 -12.55
C GLY A 24 -8.36 12.56 -11.03
N TYR A 25 -7.95 11.48 -10.35
CA TYR A 25 -7.88 11.39 -8.88
C TYR A 25 -6.65 12.07 -8.28
N GLY A 26 -6.82 12.85 -7.21
CA GLY A 26 -5.72 13.46 -6.45
C GLY A 26 -4.87 12.46 -5.71
N LEU A 27 -5.51 11.54 -5.01
CA LEU A 27 -4.86 10.43 -4.32
C LEU A 27 -5.57 9.12 -4.66
N VAL A 28 -4.79 8.12 -5.09
CA VAL A 28 -5.26 6.75 -5.28
C VAL A 28 -4.45 5.83 -4.38
N GLN A 29 -5.14 4.99 -3.61
CA GLN A 29 -4.52 3.95 -2.79
C GLN A 29 -5.19 2.61 -3.10
N GLY A 30 -4.52 1.77 -3.89
CA GLY A 30 -5.10 0.50 -4.31
C GLY A 30 -4.94 -0.63 -3.28
N SER A 31 -3.99 -0.53 -2.33
CA SER A 31 -3.99 -1.28 -1.06
C SER A 31 -2.84 -0.75 -0.18
N GLY A 32 -2.04 -1.60 0.44
CA GLY A 32 -0.93 -1.23 1.30
C GLY A 32 -1.40 -0.77 2.67
N ARG A 33 -0.53 -0.88 3.67
CA ARG A 33 -0.90 -0.63 5.08
C ARG A 33 -0.01 0.38 5.77
N SER A 34 -0.50 0.88 6.89
CA SER A 34 0.27 1.73 7.81
C SER A 34 0.79 3.01 7.12
N ASN A 35 0.07 3.49 6.10
CA ASN A 35 0.41 4.73 5.40
C ASN A 35 -0.14 5.94 6.17
N ILE A 36 0.59 7.05 6.21
CA ILE A 36 0.18 8.29 6.88
C ILE A 36 0.16 9.41 5.85
N ILE A 37 -1.04 9.92 5.55
CA ILE A 37 -1.27 10.87 4.46
C ILE A 37 -1.97 12.10 5.02
N TYR A 38 -1.25 13.21 5.15
CA TYR A 38 -1.77 14.36 5.88
C TYR A 38 -1.25 15.72 5.44
N LYS A 39 -2.07 16.75 5.66
CA LYS A 39 -1.78 18.16 5.33
C LYS A 39 -1.39 18.40 3.86
N ASN A 40 -1.86 17.57 2.93
CA ASN A 40 -1.64 17.80 1.50
C ASN A 40 -2.75 18.69 0.92
N LYS A 41 -2.42 19.45 -0.13
CA LYS A 41 -3.36 20.26 -0.90
C LYS A 41 -3.46 19.69 -2.32
N PHE A 42 -4.67 19.31 -2.72
CA PHE A 42 -4.98 18.86 -4.07
C PHE A 42 -5.94 19.89 -4.69
N TYR A 43 -5.59 20.51 -5.82
CA TYR A 43 -6.43 21.54 -6.45
C TYR A 43 -6.62 21.33 -7.95
N ASN A 44 -7.78 21.73 -8.48
CA ASN A 44 -8.14 21.67 -9.91
C ASN A 44 -7.99 20.26 -10.51
N ARG A 45 -8.90 19.37 -10.10
CA ARG A 45 -8.94 17.93 -10.43
C ARG A 45 -10.40 17.42 -10.51
N ASP A 46 -10.62 16.16 -10.89
CA ASP A 46 -11.97 15.57 -10.91
C ASP A 46 -12.38 14.98 -9.55
N SER A 47 -11.50 14.18 -8.95
CA SER A 47 -11.80 13.42 -7.72
C SER A 47 -10.68 13.55 -6.68
N GLY A 48 -11.03 13.61 -5.39
CA GLY A 48 -10.07 13.91 -4.33
C GLY A 48 -9.27 12.67 -3.94
N TYR A 49 -9.99 11.65 -3.48
CA TYR A 49 -9.41 10.39 -3.03
C TYR A 49 -10.17 9.20 -3.64
N SER A 50 -9.46 8.13 -3.99
CA SER A 50 -10.00 6.83 -4.34
C SER A 50 -9.16 5.74 -3.68
N GLY A 51 -9.82 4.74 -3.10
CA GLY A 51 -9.14 3.57 -2.59
C GLY A 51 -10.05 2.36 -2.53
N ASP A 52 -9.51 1.22 -2.91
CA ASP A 52 -10.22 -0.05 -3.01
C ASP A 52 -9.27 -1.14 -2.56
N SER A 53 -9.49 -1.76 -1.39
CA SER A 53 -8.64 -2.81 -0.80
C SER A 53 -8.56 -4.09 -1.67
N ARG A 54 -8.06 -3.98 -2.91
CA ARG A 54 -8.19 -4.97 -3.98
C ARG A 54 -7.18 -6.10 -3.84
N GLY A 55 -6.24 -5.98 -2.89
CA GLY A 55 -5.18 -6.94 -2.62
C GLY A 55 -5.65 -8.40 -2.63
N PRO A 56 -6.63 -8.81 -1.82
CA PRO A 56 -7.13 -10.19 -1.81
C PRO A 56 -7.67 -10.69 -3.15
N ARG A 57 -8.27 -9.79 -3.95
CA ARG A 57 -8.85 -10.14 -5.26
C ARG A 57 -7.81 -10.17 -6.38
N ARG A 58 -6.69 -9.49 -6.20
CA ARG A 58 -5.63 -9.32 -7.21
C ARG A 58 -4.39 -10.15 -6.92
N TYR A 59 -4.20 -10.63 -5.69
CA TYR A 59 -3.07 -11.45 -5.27
C TYR A 59 -2.99 -12.76 -6.06
N HIS A 60 -1.85 -12.98 -6.70
CA HIS A 60 -1.56 -14.24 -7.38
C HIS A 60 -0.68 -15.11 -6.48
N THR A 61 -1.09 -16.36 -6.30
CA THR A 61 -0.31 -17.36 -5.54
C THR A 61 0.72 -18.06 -6.41
N THR A 62 0.58 -17.99 -7.74
CA THR A 62 1.50 -18.57 -8.73
C THR A 62 2.85 -17.82 -8.71
N PRO A 63 3.99 -18.54 -8.69
CA PRO A 63 5.32 -17.93 -8.80
C PRO A 63 5.48 -17.12 -10.08
N ASN A 64 6.26 -16.03 -10.03
CA ASN A 64 6.55 -15.08 -11.11
C ASN A 64 5.33 -14.33 -11.68
N MET A 65 4.14 -14.49 -11.12
CA MET A 65 2.99 -13.71 -11.54
C MET A 65 3.07 -12.29 -11.00
N PHE A 66 2.62 -11.34 -11.82
CA PHE A 66 2.42 -9.97 -11.38
C PHE A 66 1.54 -9.96 -10.12
N TYR A 67 1.90 -9.11 -9.16
CA TYR A 67 1.14 -8.93 -7.93
C TYR A 67 1.21 -10.13 -6.95
N ASN A 68 2.36 -10.80 -6.90
CA ASN A 68 2.73 -11.75 -5.87
C ASN A 68 3.76 -11.12 -4.91
N LEU A 69 3.28 -10.60 -3.79
CA LEU A 69 4.10 -9.93 -2.76
C LEU A 69 5.25 -10.82 -2.26
N LEU A 70 4.98 -12.10 -2.00
CA LEU A 70 5.96 -13.02 -1.43
C LEU A 70 7.07 -13.33 -2.43
N ASP A 71 6.69 -13.58 -3.68
CA ASP A 71 7.62 -13.81 -4.78
C ASP A 71 8.46 -12.55 -5.06
N THR A 72 7.84 -11.37 -5.00
CA THR A 72 8.55 -10.09 -5.09
C THR A 72 9.59 -9.94 -3.99
N MET A 73 9.28 -10.30 -2.74
CA MET A 73 10.24 -10.27 -1.64
C MET A 73 11.42 -11.22 -1.90
N VAL A 74 11.14 -12.45 -2.33
CA VAL A 74 12.18 -13.45 -2.65
C VAL A 74 13.08 -12.96 -3.78
N ASN A 75 12.50 -12.48 -4.87
CA ASN A 75 13.24 -12.01 -6.05
C ASN A 75 14.10 -10.77 -5.77
N ASN A 76 13.74 -9.97 -4.76
CA ASN A 76 14.52 -8.80 -4.32
C ASN A 76 15.44 -9.09 -3.12
N GLY A 77 15.59 -10.36 -2.70
CA GLY A 77 16.46 -10.74 -1.58
C GLY A 77 15.99 -10.19 -0.22
N VAL A 78 14.68 -9.94 -0.07
CA VAL A 78 14.08 -9.44 1.17
C VAL A 78 13.72 -10.61 2.07
N ASP A 79 14.59 -10.94 3.00
CA ASP A 79 14.28 -11.84 4.11
C ASP A 79 13.76 -11.07 5.33
N ARG A 80 12.44 -11.04 5.47
CA ARG A 80 11.75 -10.32 6.56
C ARG A 80 11.92 -10.92 7.95
N TYR A 81 12.51 -12.10 8.07
CA TYR A 81 12.74 -12.77 9.36
C TYR A 81 14.16 -12.57 9.89
N THR A 82 15.03 -11.93 9.11
CA THR A 82 16.42 -11.65 9.48
C THR A 82 16.71 -10.16 9.45
N SER A 83 17.79 -9.75 10.11
CA SER A 83 18.28 -8.37 10.06
C SER A 83 18.82 -8.07 8.65
N PRO A 84 18.62 -6.87 8.09
CA PRO A 84 18.11 -5.67 8.77
C PRO A 84 16.58 -5.55 8.77
N TRP A 85 15.88 -6.33 7.95
CA TRP A 85 14.46 -6.14 7.68
C TRP A 85 13.58 -6.33 8.90
N LYS A 86 13.83 -7.37 9.71
CA LYS A 86 13.06 -7.61 10.94
C LYS A 86 13.25 -6.48 11.97
N ASP A 87 14.41 -5.82 11.98
CA ASP A 87 14.71 -4.79 12.98
C ASP A 87 14.17 -3.43 12.52
N GLN A 88 14.30 -3.13 11.23
CA GLN A 88 13.76 -1.90 10.63
C GLN A 88 12.24 -1.94 10.49
N PHE A 89 11.67 -3.11 10.21
CA PHE A 89 10.25 -3.33 10.01
C PHE A 89 9.76 -4.57 10.78
N PRO A 90 9.67 -4.52 12.13
CA PRO A 90 9.30 -5.68 12.94
C PRO A 90 7.96 -6.33 12.57
N GLU A 91 6.99 -5.53 12.13
CA GLU A 91 5.70 -6.04 11.64
C GLU A 91 5.85 -6.96 10.42
N TRP A 92 6.88 -6.80 9.58
CA TRP A 92 7.08 -7.67 8.41
C TRP A 92 7.48 -9.08 8.83
N ALA A 93 8.14 -9.25 9.97
CA ALA A 93 8.46 -10.58 10.50
C ALA A 93 7.20 -11.38 10.91
N LEU A 94 6.02 -10.75 10.95
CA LEU A 94 4.74 -11.40 11.19
C LEU A 94 4.00 -11.82 9.91
N LEU A 95 4.46 -11.35 8.74
CA LEU A 95 3.82 -11.66 7.47
C LEU A 95 4.05 -13.14 7.11
N PRO A 96 3.01 -13.94 6.79
CA PRO A 96 3.13 -15.39 6.56
C PRO A 96 4.17 -15.78 5.53
N LYS A 97 4.83 -16.94 5.68
CA LYS A 97 5.97 -17.32 4.84
C LYS A 97 5.55 -17.71 3.44
N THR A 98 4.39 -18.36 3.34
CA THR A 98 3.88 -18.97 2.11
C THR A 98 2.57 -18.33 1.65
N SER A 99 2.29 -18.43 0.34
CA SER A 99 1.00 -17.98 -0.20
C SER A 99 -0.17 -18.76 0.39
N GLU A 100 0.01 -20.05 0.70
CA GLU A 100 -1.02 -20.86 1.34
C GLU A 100 -1.40 -20.29 2.72
N GLU A 101 -0.41 -20.00 3.57
CA GLU A 101 -0.67 -19.38 4.87
C GLU A 101 -1.24 -17.97 4.73
N LEU A 102 -0.72 -17.16 3.79
CA LEU A 102 -1.16 -15.79 3.56
C LEU A 102 -2.62 -15.70 3.13
N MET A 103 -3.11 -16.70 2.37
CA MET A 103 -4.47 -16.73 1.86
C MET A 103 -5.50 -17.29 2.86
N LYS A 104 -5.08 -17.71 4.06
CA LYS A 104 -6.02 -18.07 5.13
C LYS A 104 -6.79 -16.83 5.61
N GLU A 105 -8.03 -17.02 6.06
CA GLU A 105 -8.93 -15.93 6.46
C GLU A 105 -8.30 -15.01 7.52
N GLU A 106 -7.63 -15.61 8.50
CA GLU A 106 -6.95 -14.90 9.59
C GLU A 106 -5.75 -14.09 9.13
N ASN A 107 -5.21 -14.34 7.92
CA ASN A 107 -4.01 -13.73 7.39
C ASN A 107 -4.26 -12.83 6.17
N ILE A 108 -5.42 -12.95 5.52
CA ILE A 108 -5.75 -12.16 4.32
C ILE A 108 -5.73 -10.65 4.58
N HIS A 109 -5.85 -10.27 5.86
CA HIS A 109 -5.67 -8.90 6.27
C HIS A 109 -4.33 -8.31 5.82
N TRP A 110 -3.27 -9.11 5.65
CA TRP A 110 -1.97 -8.66 5.16
C TRP A 110 -2.04 -8.09 3.73
N LEU A 111 -3.08 -8.38 2.97
CA LEU A 111 -3.30 -7.84 1.63
C LEU A 111 -4.28 -6.65 1.61
N LEU A 112 -4.86 -6.29 2.76
CA LEU A 112 -5.84 -5.21 2.88
C LEU A 112 -5.21 -3.86 3.25
N MET A 113 -5.88 -2.80 2.82
CA MET A 113 -5.63 -1.44 3.28
C MET A 113 -6.05 -1.28 4.75
N LYS A 114 -5.10 -1.48 5.67
CA LYS A 114 -5.30 -1.36 7.11
C LYS A 114 -4.31 -0.37 7.73
N ASN A 115 -4.67 0.16 8.91
CA ASN A 115 -3.85 1.10 9.69
C ASN A 115 -3.39 2.34 8.91
N THR A 116 -4.12 2.71 7.85
CA THR A 116 -3.82 3.91 7.08
C THR A 116 -4.57 5.09 7.68
N GLU A 117 -3.85 6.18 7.92
CA GLU A 117 -4.40 7.43 8.42
C GLU A 117 -4.41 8.49 7.32
N ILE A 118 -5.60 9.00 6.99
CA ILE A 118 -5.79 10.08 6.01
C ILE A 118 -6.51 11.23 6.69
N TYR A 119 -5.81 12.34 6.96
CA TYR A 119 -6.39 13.45 7.72
C TYR A 119 -5.85 14.82 7.30
N ARG A 120 -6.67 15.86 7.48
CA ARG A 120 -6.32 17.26 7.19
C ARG A 120 -5.80 17.49 5.76
N ASN A 121 -6.26 16.69 4.79
CA ASN A 121 -5.98 16.92 3.37
C ASN A 121 -7.08 17.79 2.78
N ASN A 122 -6.69 18.83 2.03
CA ASN A 122 -7.62 19.75 1.41
C ASN A 122 -7.77 19.39 -0.07
N PHE A 123 -8.98 18.99 -0.47
CA PHE A 123 -9.30 18.67 -1.85
C PHE A 123 -10.18 19.78 -2.44
N ILE A 124 -9.54 20.75 -3.09
CA ILE A 124 -10.15 21.93 -3.67
C ILE A 124 -10.50 21.59 -5.12
N TYR A 125 -11.73 21.90 -5.54
CA TYR A 125 -12.20 21.72 -6.92
C TYR A 125 -11.87 22.97 -7.71
#